data_AF-A0A0C3P8C3-F1
#
_entry.id   AF-A0A0C3P8C3-F1
#
_cell.length_a   1.000
_cell.length_b   1.000
_cell.length_c   1.000
_cell.angle_alpha   90.00
_cell.angle_beta   90.00
_cell.angle_gamma   90.00
#
_symmetry.space_group_name_H-M   'P 1'
#
loop_
_entity.id
_entity.type
_entity.pdbx_description
1 polymer ?
#
loop_
_entity_poly.entity_id
_entity_poly.type
_entity_poly.pdbx_seq_one_letter_code
_entity_poly.pdbx_strand_id
1 'polypeptide(L)'
;MLSGATPLLCVVTQALVESIPASMIPIPSFNTELPFSIFDAYNRAFLLCSIVPPVVLSSPAAGASGSPWALVLSSLVLANGGFFLANLFSLLQPTPLAVSTPPELLPYGWTATDLWSAPLVAALYATLTHTQPFWADVHAVLVGLVGGAVDAGGLAKVEPLDAETARAACALVLTGLLVARTARTFGVSFKNGIAEKIKTN
;
A
#
# COMPACT_ATOMS: atom_id res chain seq x y z
N MET A 1 -25.96 -3.28 -9.40
CA MET A 1 -25.69 -4.75 -9.41
C MET A 1 -24.19 -4.91 -9.22
N LEU A 2 -23.72 -5.68 -8.23
CA LEU A 2 -22.29 -5.97 -8.11
C LEU A 2 -21.85 -6.79 -9.34
N SER A 3 -20.80 -6.36 -10.04
CA SER A 3 -20.23 -7.10 -11.15
C SER A 3 -19.58 -8.39 -10.64
N GLY A 4 -20.02 -9.54 -11.16
CA GLY A 4 -19.42 -10.85 -10.85
C GLY A 4 -18.08 -11.09 -11.53
N ALA A 5 -17.61 -10.18 -12.39
CA ALA A 5 -16.38 -10.35 -13.15
C ALA A 5 -15.13 -10.41 -12.24
N THR A 6 -15.04 -9.53 -11.25
CA THR A 6 -13.91 -9.49 -10.31
C THR A 6 -13.80 -10.77 -9.47
N PRO A 7 -14.85 -11.26 -8.78
CA PRO A 7 -14.74 -12.51 -8.03
C PRO A 7 -14.48 -13.71 -8.96
N LEU A 8 -15.06 -13.75 -10.16
CA LEU A 8 -14.78 -14.81 -11.14
C LEU A 8 -13.29 -14.81 -11.55
N LEU A 9 -12.72 -13.63 -11.83
CA LEU A 9 -11.31 -13.51 -12.19
C LEU A 9 -10.39 -13.96 -11.05
N CYS A 10 -10.73 -13.64 -9.80
CA CYS A 10 -10.00 -14.14 -8.63
C CYS A 10 -10.06 -15.67 -8.54
N VAL A 11 -11.24 -16.28 -8.70
CA VAL A 11 -11.41 -17.75 -8.65
C VAL A 11 -10.64 -18.44 -9.76
N VAL A 12 -10.70 -17.92 -10.99
CA VAL A 12 -9.97 -18.46 -12.14
C VAL A 12 -8.46 -18.36 -11.91
N THR A 13 -7.98 -17.20 -11.45
CA THR A 13 -6.55 -17.01 -11.16
C THR A 13 -6.08 -17.95 -10.06
N GLN A 14 -6.85 -18.12 -8.99
CA GLN A 14 -6.55 -19.06 -7.91
C GLN A 14 -6.47 -20.50 -8.42
N ALA A 15 -7.45 -20.93 -9.23
CA ALA A 15 -7.47 -22.27 -9.80
C ALA A 15 -6.26 -22.52 -10.73
N LEU A 16 -5.84 -21.51 -11.49
CA LEU A 16 -4.64 -21.59 -12.31
C LEU A 16 -3.38 -21.72 -11.45
N VAL A 17 -3.25 -20.94 -10.38
CA VAL A 17 -2.11 -21.03 -9.46
C VAL A 17 -2.04 -22.41 -8.79
N GLU A 18 -3.17 -22.96 -8.35
CA GLU A 18 -3.24 -24.30 -7.76
C GLU A 18 -2.92 -25.42 -8.75
N SER A 19 -3.08 -25.18 -10.05
CA SER A 19 -2.71 -26.14 -11.10
C SER A 19 -1.20 -26.18 -11.40
N ILE A 20 -0.43 -25.20 -10.93
CA ILE A 20 1.03 -25.13 -11.16
C ILE A 20 1.74 -26.11 -10.21
N PRO A 21 2.58 -27.03 -10.74
CA PRO A 21 3.39 -27.91 -9.90
C PRO A 21 4.32 -27.11 -8.98
N ALA A 22 4.43 -27.51 -7.71
CA ALA A 22 5.27 -26.82 -6.73
C ALA A 22 6.75 -26.70 -7.17
N SER A 23 7.25 -27.63 -7.99
CA SER A 23 8.60 -27.59 -8.56
C SER A 23 8.83 -26.45 -9.54
N MET A 24 7.78 -25.83 -10.06
CA MET A 24 7.85 -24.69 -10.99
C MET A 24 7.73 -23.34 -10.29
N ILE A 25 7.41 -23.31 -9.00
CA ILE A 25 7.28 -22.06 -8.23
C ILE A 25 8.69 -21.54 -7.91
N PRO A 26 9.11 -20.38 -8.43
CA PRO A 26 10.42 -19.84 -8.16
C PRO A 26 10.57 -19.51 -6.67
N ILE A 27 11.75 -19.79 -6.10
CA ILE A 27 12.08 -19.37 -4.74
C ILE A 27 12.25 -17.83 -4.75
N PRO A 28 11.64 -17.10 -3.79
CA PRO A 28 11.78 -15.65 -3.71
C PRO A 28 13.25 -15.22 -3.70
N SER A 29 13.61 -14.35 -4.64
CA SER A 29 14.96 -13.85 -4.84
C SER A 29 14.92 -12.38 -5.26
N PHE A 30 16.04 -11.67 -5.17
CA PHE A 30 16.07 -10.25 -5.56
C PHE A 30 15.58 -10.02 -7.00
N ASN A 31 15.94 -10.89 -7.94
CA ASN A 31 15.56 -10.75 -9.35
C ASN A 31 14.08 -11.00 -9.62
N THR A 32 13.42 -11.84 -8.80
CA THR A 32 11.98 -12.09 -8.93
C THR A 32 11.19 -11.02 -8.18
N GLU A 33 11.60 -10.67 -6.97
CA GLU A 33 10.85 -9.77 -6.09
C GLU A 33 10.95 -8.29 -6.50
N LEU A 34 12.05 -7.87 -7.12
CA LEU A 34 12.22 -6.48 -7.57
C LEU A 34 11.13 -6.04 -8.55
N PRO A 35 10.90 -6.71 -9.70
CA PRO A 35 9.83 -6.30 -10.61
C PRO A 35 8.44 -6.44 -9.96
N PHE A 36 8.20 -7.47 -9.15
CA PHE A 36 6.92 -7.62 -8.44
C PHE A 36 6.66 -6.49 -7.46
N SER A 37 7.69 -5.98 -6.77
CA SER A 37 7.54 -4.84 -5.86
C SER A 37 7.14 -3.54 -6.56
N ILE A 38 7.50 -3.38 -7.84
CA ILE A 38 7.07 -2.24 -8.66
C ILE A 38 5.60 -2.41 -9.06
N PHE A 39 5.20 -3.60 -9.52
CA PHE A 39 3.80 -3.87 -9.86
C PHE A 39 2.87 -3.77 -8.65
N ASP A 40 3.33 -4.26 -7.49
CA ASP A 40 2.63 -4.11 -6.21
C ASP A 40 2.44 -2.63 -5.87
N ALA A 41 3.48 -1.80 -6.00
CA ALA A 41 3.37 -0.37 -5.77
C ALA A 41 2.30 0.30 -6.65
N TYR A 42 2.24 -0.03 -7.94
CA TYR A 42 1.22 0.54 -8.83
C TYR A 42 -0.20 0.10 -8.45
N ASN A 43 -0.39 -1.20 -8.22
CA ASN A 43 -1.71 -1.74 -7.86
C ASN A 43 -2.18 -1.19 -6.51
N ARG A 44 -1.28 -1.13 -5.53
CA ARG A 44 -1.57 -0.59 -4.20
C ARG A 44 -1.79 0.92 -4.22
N ALA A 45 -1.09 1.68 -5.06
CA ALA A 45 -1.37 3.10 -5.26
C ALA A 45 -2.77 3.32 -5.86
N PHE A 46 -3.18 2.50 -6.84
CA PHE A 46 -4.54 2.53 -7.37
C PHE A 46 -5.59 2.25 -6.28
N LEU A 47 -5.38 1.22 -5.46
CA LEU A 47 -6.26 0.92 -4.32
C LEU A 47 -6.36 2.13 -3.36
N LEU A 48 -5.23 2.69 -2.95
CA LEU A 48 -5.16 3.75 -1.94
C LEU A 48 -5.64 5.12 -2.43
N CYS A 49 -5.49 5.42 -3.71
CA CYS A 49 -5.82 6.73 -4.28
C CYS A 49 -7.19 6.74 -4.97
N SER A 50 -7.59 5.63 -5.60
CA SER A 50 -8.78 5.58 -6.46
C SER A 50 -9.94 4.79 -5.86
N ILE A 51 -9.69 3.90 -4.89
CA ILE A 51 -10.76 3.09 -4.27
C ILE A 51 -11.04 3.55 -2.84
N VAL A 52 -10.03 3.64 -1.99
CA VAL A 52 -10.23 3.98 -0.57
C VAL A 52 -10.90 5.34 -0.36
N PRO A 53 -10.49 6.44 -1.01
CA PRO A 53 -11.08 7.75 -0.73
C PRO A 53 -12.58 7.80 -1.09
N PRO A 54 -13.04 7.37 -2.29
CA PRO A 54 -14.47 7.32 -2.59
C PRO A 54 -15.28 6.47 -1.61
N VAL A 55 -14.75 5.33 -1.14
CA VAL A 55 -15.43 4.47 -0.16
C VAL A 55 -15.69 5.23 1.14
N VAL A 56 -14.69 5.95 1.65
CA VAL A 56 -14.81 6.71 2.90
C VAL A 56 -15.71 7.95 2.73
N LEU A 57 -15.52 8.70 1.64
CA LEU A 57 -16.25 9.93 1.37
C LEU A 57 -17.73 9.68 1.06
N SER A 58 -18.06 8.54 0.45
CA SER A 58 -19.44 8.11 0.19
C SER A 58 -20.20 7.63 1.43
N SER A 59 -19.55 7.58 2.60
CA SER A 59 -20.17 7.11 3.83
C SER A 59 -21.35 8.01 4.23
N PRO A 60 -22.53 7.43 4.54
CA PRO A 60 -23.69 8.21 4.99
C PRO A 60 -23.48 8.85 6.37
N ALA A 61 -22.52 8.34 7.15
CA ALA A 61 -22.15 8.91 8.43
C ALA A 61 -21.21 10.09 8.23
N ALA A 62 -21.68 11.32 8.49
CA ALA A 62 -20.88 12.54 8.40
C ALA A 62 -19.59 12.48 9.24
N GLY A 63 -19.64 11.80 10.40
CA GLY A 63 -18.47 11.58 11.25
C GLY A 63 -17.40 10.68 10.62
N ALA A 64 -17.74 9.86 9.62
CA ALA A 64 -16.79 9.05 8.88
C ALA A 64 -16.33 9.75 7.59
N SER A 65 -17.25 10.32 6.81
CA SER A 65 -16.91 10.97 5.54
C SER A 65 -16.09 12.25 5.70
N GLY A 66 -16.29 13.01 6.79
CA GLY A 66 -15.50 14.20 7.11
C GLY A 66 -14.23 13.95 7.94
N SER A 67 -14.03 12.72 8.45
CA SER A 67 -12.93 12.43 9.38
C SER A 67 -11.65 12.03 8.65
N PRO A 68 -10.52 12.73 8.87
CA PRO A 68 -9.22 12.33 8.32
C PRO A 68 -8.73 11.00 8.91
N TRP A 69 -9.09 10.70 10.16
CA TRP A 69 -8.77 9.43 10.79
C TRP A 69 -9.53 8.27 10.17
N ALA A 70 -10.79 8.48 9.75
CA ALA A 70 -11.54 7.44 9.05
C ALA A 70 -10.86 7.09 7.72
N LEU A 71 -10.34 8.07 6.98
CA LEU A 71 -9.56 7.83 5.77
C LEU A 71 -8.29 7.01 6.05
N VAL A 72 -7.49 7.47 7.01
CA VAL A 72 -6.20 6.85 7.37
C VAL A 72 -6.40 5.43 7.89
N LEU A 73 -7.35 5.20 8.81
CA LEU A 73 -7.63 3.87 9.34
C LEU A 73 -8.23 2.94 8.28
N SER A 74 -9.13 3.44 7.44
CA SER A 74 -9.69 2.63 6.34
C SER A 74 -8.61 2.22 5.36
N SER A 75 -7.66 3.11 5.03
CA SER A 75 -6.53 2.77 4.17
C SER A 75 -5.62 1.71 4.76
N LEU A 76 -5.37 1.77 6.08
CA LEU A 76 -4.60 0.76 6.81
C LEU A 76 -5.27 -0.60 6.72
N VAL A 77 -6.58 -0.68 6.96
CA VAL A 77 -7.33 -1.95 6.96
C VAL A 77 -7.51 -2.49 5.54
N LEU A 78 -7.93 -1.67 4.58
CA LEU A 78 -8.25 -2.13 3.22
C LEU A 78 -7.01 -2.54 2.44
N ALA A 79 -5.88 -1.84 2.59
CA ALA A 79 -4.65 -2.16 1.87
C ALA A 79 -3.78 -3.23 2.56
N ASN A 80 -4.12 -3.61 3.79
CA ASN A 80 -3.43 -4.67 4.55
C ASN A 80 -4.38 -5.78 5.02
N GLY A 81 -5.60 -5.84 4.47
CA GLY A 81 -6.63 -6.79 4.89
C GLY A 81 -6.16 -8.25 4.82
N GLY A 82 -5.26 -8.57 3.89
CA GLY A 82 -4.63 -9.89 3.81
C GLY A 82 -3.96 -10.33 5.11
N PHE A 83 -3.18 -9.46 5.77
CA PHE A 83 -2.50 -9.78 7.02
C PHE A 83 -3.48 -10.05 8.17
N PHE A 84 -4.56 -9.26 8.24
CA PHE A 84 -5.55 -9.37 9.30
C PHE A 84 -6.53 -10.52 9.08
N LEU A 85 -6.85 -10.85 7.83
CA LEU A 85 -7.88 -11.81 7.48
C LEU A 85 -7.34 -13.21 7.15
N ALA A 86 -6.08 -13.36 6.72
CA ALA A 86 -5.53 -14.68 6.39
C ALA A 86 -5.57 -15.64 7.60
N ASN A 87 -5.21 -15.16 8.80
CA ASN A 87 -5.32 -15.94 10.04
C ASN A 87 -6.77 -16.20 10.46
N LEU A 88 -7.73 -15.36 10.07
CA LEU A 88 -9.15 -15.61 10.31
C LEU A 88 -9.67 -16.73 9.39
N PHE A 89 -9.19 -16.80 8.16
CA PHE A 89 -9.60 -17.83 7.20
C PHE A 89 -8.91 -19.18 7.41
N SER A 90 -7.88 -19.29 8.24
CA SER A 90 -7.32 -20.59 8.64
C SER A 90 -8.35 -21.46 9.39
N LEU A 91 -9.39 -20.85 9.97
CA LEU A 91 -10.55 -21.53 10.56
C LEU A 91 -11.34 -22.38 9.54
N LEU A 92 -11.21 -22.08 8.25
CA LEU A 92 -11.90 -22.78 7.17
C LEU A 92 -11.06 -23.94 6.60
N GLN A 93 -9.79 -24.07 7.01
CA GLN A 93 -8.94 -25.17 6.57
C GLN A 93 -9.21 -26.42 7.42
N PRO A 94 -9.18 -27.63 6.83
CA PRO A 94 -9.36 -28.90 7.56
C PRO A 94 -8.16 -29.28 8.47
N THR A 95 -7.30 -28.32 8.79
CA THR A 95 -6.14 -28.46 9.67
C THR A 95 -6.46 -27.99 11.09
N PRO A 96 -5.72 -28.43 12.13
CA PRO A 96 -5.92 -27.94 13.49
C PRO A 96 -5.88 -26.42 13.55
N LEU A 97 -6.78 -25.81 14.33
CA LEU A 97 -6.80 -24.37 14.57
C LEU A 97 -5.45 -23.91 15.11
N ALA A 98 -4.69 -23.20 14.27
CA ALA A 98 -3.47 -22.52 14.65
C ALA A 98 -3.73 -21.01 14.54
N VAL A 99 -4.22 -20.41 15.62
CA VAL A 99 -4.33 -18.95 15.72
C VAL A 99 -2.94 -18.41 16.02
N SER A 100 -2.24 -17.98 14.98
CA SER A 100 -0.96 -17.29 15.11
C SER A 100 -1.19 -15.78 15.03
N THR A 101 -0.54 -15.02 15.91
CA THR A 101 -0.51 -13.56 15.79
C THR A 101 0.30 -13.21 14.53
N PRO A 102 -0.24 -12.41 13.60
CA PRO A 102 0.49 -12.02 12.41
C PRO A 102 1.78 -11.27 12.81
N PRO A 103 2.91 -11.48 12.11
CA PRO A 103 4.19 -10.85 12.43
C PRO A 103 4.13 -9.32 12.56
N GLU A 104 3.21 -8.68 11.85
CA GLU A 104 2.97 -7.25 11.84
C GLU A 104 2.40 -6.73 13.18
N LEU A 105 1.77 -7.59 13.98
CA LEU A 105 1.26 -7.29 15.32
C LEU A 105 2.19 -7.74 16.46
N LEU A 106 3.28 -8.42 16.14
CA LEU A 106 4.33 -8.77 17.10
C LEU A 106 5.22 -7.56 17.43
N PRO A 107 6.06 -7.61 18.49
CA PRO A 107 7.02 -6.55 18.78
C PRO A 107 7.87 -6.22 17.55
N TYR A 108 8.00 -4.92 17.23
CA TYR A 108 8.63 -4.38 16.02
C TYR A 108 7.92 -4.67 14.69
N GLY A 109 6.76 -5.33 14.68
CA GLY A 109 5.96 -5.55 13.47
C GLY A 109 5.53 -4.26 12.77
N TRP A 110 5.37 -3.16 13.53
CA TRP A 110 5.09 -1.82 13.00
C TRP A 110 6.18 -1.28 12.06
N THR A 111 7.39 -1.85 12.08
CA THR A 111 8.48 -1.46 11.17
C THR A 111 8.27 -1.97 9.74
N ALA A 112 7.33 -2.91 9.54
CA ALA A 112 6.97 -3.42 8.23
C ALA A 112 6.50 -2.28 7.32
N THR A 113 7.25 -2.03 6.24
CA THR A 113 6.97 -0.94 5.29
C THR A 113 5.58 -1.05 4.68
N ASP A 114 5.09 -2.26 4.44
CA ASP A 114 3.75 -2.52 3.92
C ASP A 114 2.64 -1.98 4.81
N LEU A 115 2.83 -2.03 6.13
CA LEU A 115 1.79 -1.64 7.09
C LEU A 115 1.56 -0.13 7.08
N TRP A 116 2.62 0.66 7.30
CA TRP A 116 2.51 2.12 7.44
C TRP A 116 2.57 2.87 6.10
N SER A 117 3.05 2.25 5.02
CA SER A 117 3.04 2.89 3.69
C SER A 117 1.62 3.15 3.18
N ALA A 118 0.65 2.30 3.55
CA ALA A 118 -0.75 2.48 3.20
C ALA A 118 -1.37 3.80 3.74
N PRO A 119 -1.39 4.05 5.06
CA PRO A 119 -1.87 5.31 5.60
C PRO A 119 -1.04 6.52 5.16
N LEU A 120 0.27 6.36 4.99
CA LEU A 120 1.12 7.44 4.48
C LEU A 120 0.71 7.87 3.07
N VAL A 121 0.54 6.92 2.15
CA VAL A 121 0.21 7.23 0.75
C VAL A 121 -1.22 7.73 0.61
N ALA A 122 -2.16 7.21 1.40
CA ALA A 122 -3.53 7.74 1.44
C ALA A 122 -3.57 9.18 1.97
N ALA A 123 -2.80 9.49 3.02
CA ALA A 123 -2.66 10.85 3.53
C ALA A 123 -1.99 11.78 2.50
N LEU A 124 -0.92 11.30 1.84
CA LEU A 124 -0.26 12.06 0.76
C LEU A 124 -1.24 12.41 -0.36
N TYR A 125 -1.99 11.42 -0.86
CA TYR A 125 -3.00 11.64 -1.89
C TYR A 125 -4.05 12.67 -1.42
N ALA A 126 -4.55 12.49 -0.20
CA ALA A 126 -5.54 13.39 0.40
C ALA A 126 -5.03 14.84 0.54
N THR A 127 -3.76 15.03 0.91
CA THR A 127 -3.12 16.36 0.94
C THR A 127 -2.97 16.97 -0.44
N LEU A 128 -2.67 16.18 -1.47
CA LEU A 128 -2.49 16.69 -2.82
C LEU A 128 -3.82 17.07 -3.49
N THR A 129 -4.89 16.30 -3.27
CA THR A 129 -6.19 16.51 -3.93
C THR A 129 -7.24 17.17 -3.04
N HIS A 130 -6.91 17.50 -1.78
CA HIS A 130 -7.82 18.09 -0.80
C HIS A 130 -9.12 17.30 -0.60
N THR A 131 -9.02 15.97 -0.46
CA THR A 131 -10.22 15.10 -0.35
C THR A 131 -11.17 15.46 0.80
N GLN A 132 -10.63 16.05 1.86
CA GLN A 132 -11.39 16.61 2.98
C GLN A 132 -10.78 17.98 3.37
N PRO A 133 -11.57 18.91 3.96
CA PRO A 133 -11.09 20.24 4.32
C PRO A 133 -9.81 20.25 5.18
N PHE A 134 -9.70 19.29 6.11
CA PHE A 134 -8.51 19.11 6.96
C PHE A 134 -7.21 19.00 6.14
N TRP A 135 -7.23 18.26 5.02
CA TRP A 135 -6.04 18.01 4.23
C TRP A 135 -5.60 19.22 3.42
N ALA A 136 -6.51 20.14 3.09
CA ALA A 136 -6.18 21.42 2.48
C ALA A 136 -5.36 22.30 3.43
N ASP A 137 -5.74 22.33 4.70
CA ASP A 137 -5.01 23.09 5.73
C ASP A 137 -3.62 22.46 5.99
N VAL A 138 -3.53 21.12 6.01
CA VAL A 138 -2.24 20.41 6.07
C VAL A 138 -1.34 20.76 4.88
N HIS A 139 -1.89 20.76 3.66
CA HIS A 139 -1.14 21.11 2.45
C HIS A 139 -0.61 22.55 2.52
N ALA A 140 -1.41 23.50 2.99
CA ALA A 140 -0.98 24.89 3.18
C ALA A 140 0.18 25.01 4.20
N VAL A 141 0.12 24.28 5.32
CA VAL A 141 1.19 24.24 6.33
C VAL A 141 2.47 23.64 5.76
N LEU A 142 2.38 22.53 5.03
CA LEU A 142 3.55 21.88 4.42
C LEU A 142 4.23 22.78 3.39
N VAL A 143 3.45 23.45 2.54
CA VAL A 143 3.97 24.40 1.55
C VAL A 143 4.64 25.58 2.23
N GLY A 144 4.03 26.13 3.29
CA GLY A 144 4.64 27.19 4.09
C GLY A 144 5.98 26.79 4.71
N LEU A 145 6.09 25.55 5.21
CA LEU A 145 7.32 25.03 5.82
C LEU A 145 8.47 24.86 4.81
N VAL A 146 8.14 24.58 3.54
CA VAL A 146 9.12 24.44 2.45
C VAL A 146 9.44 25.81 1.79
N GLY A 147 8.90 26.91 2.32
CA GLY A 147 9.17 28.27 1.86
C GLY A 147 8.23 28.78 0.76
N GLY A 148 7.04 28.18 0.64
CA GLY A 148 6.00 28.64 -0.27
C GLY A 148 5.43 30.02 0.09
N ALA A 149 4.79 30.65 -0.89
CA ALA A 149 4.27 32.01 -0.77
C ALA A 149 3.20 32.15 0.32
N VAL A 150 3.26 33.27 1.04
CA VAL A 150 2.33 33.66 2.09
C VAL A 150 1.43 34.76 1.53
N ASP A 151 0.12 34.58 1.57
CA ASP A 151 -0.85 35.57 1.10
C ASP A 151 -1.15 36.59 2.21
N ALA A 152 -1.82 37.69 1.86
CA ALA A 152 -2.17 38.76 2.81
C ALA A 152 -3.07 38.29 3.99
N GLY A 153 -3.64 37.08 3.93
CA GLY A 153 -4.44 36.44 4.97
C GLY A 153 -3.77 35.29 5.71
N GLY A 154 -2.48 34.98 5.45
CA GLY A 154 -1.77 33.83 6.02
C GLY A 154 -1.23 32.87 4.96
N LEU A 155 -1.08 31.58 5.30
CA LEU A 155 -0.59 30.56 4.36
C LEU A 155 -1.52 30.46 3.15
N ALA A 156 -0.98 30.66 1.95
CA ALA A 156 -1.73 30.55 0.70
C ALA A 156 -2.31 29.13 0.57
N LYS A 157 -3.62 29.00 0.38
CA LYS A 157 -4.23 27.69 0.07
C LYS A 157 -3.89 27.34 -1.38
N VAL A 158 -2.94 26.45 -1.55
CA VAL A 158 -2.50 25.93 -2.86
C VAL A 158 -3.65 25.18 -3.52
N GLU A 159 -3.81 25.33 -4.84
CA GLU A 159 -4.83 24.63 -5.61
C GLU A 159 -4.62 23.10 -5.53
N PRO A 160 -5.69 22.29 -5.38
CA PRO A 160 -5.58 20.85 -5.39
C PRO A 160 -5.06 20.35 -6.75
N LEU A 161 -4.18 19.34 -6.71
CA LEU A 161 -3.75 18.65 -7.92
C LEU A 161 -4.90 17.83 -8.50
N ASP A 162 -4.86 17.61 -9.80
CA ASP A 162 -5.71 16.62 -10.44
C ASP A 162 -5.41 15.20 -9.92
N ALA A 163 -6.44 14.35 -9.93
CA ALA A 163 -6.36 13.01 -9.36
C ALA A 163 -5.28 12.14 -10.02
N GLU A 164 -5.02 12.32 -11.31
CA GLU A 164 -4.06 11.50 -12.05
C GLU A 164 -2.62 11.86 -11.70
N THR A 165 -2.29 13.15 -11.62
CA THR A 165 -0.97 13.62 -11.19
C THR A 165 -0.70 13.24 -9.73
N ALA A 166 -1.69 13.42 -8.85
CA ALA A 166 -1.56 13.03 -7.44
C ALA A 166 -1.34 11.52 -7.29
N ARG A 167 -2.09 10.69 -8.03
CA ARG A 167 -1.93 9.23 -8.04
C ARG A 167 -0.57 8.81 -8.59
N ALA A 168 -0.07 9.48 -9.63
CA ALA A 168 1.25 9.22 -10.17
C ALA A 168 2.37 9.52 -9.15
N ALA A 169 2.27 10.64 -8.43
CA ALA A 169 3.20 10.97 -7.35
C ALA A 169 3.18 9.92 -6.23
N CYS A 170 1.98 9.51 -5.80
CA CYS A 170 1.80 8.44 -4.82
C CYS A 170 2.42 7.11 -5.27
N ALA A 171 2.24 6.72 -6.54
CA ALA A 171 2.84 5.51 -7.10
C ALA A 171 4.36 5.56 -7.11
N LEU A 172 4.98 6.71 -7.43
CA LEU A 172 6.43 6.87 -7.38
C LEU A 172 6.98 6.74 -5.95
N VAL A 173 6.34 7.38 -4.98
CA VAL A 173 6.72 7.27 -3.56
C VAL A 173 6.62 5.82 -3.09
N LEU A 174 5.51 5.15 -3.39
CA LEU A 174 5.29 3.77 -2.97
C LEU A 174 6.27 2.81 -3.66
N THR A 175 6.59 3.05 -4.93
CA THR A 175 7.62 2.29 -5.66
C THR A 175 8.97 2.41 -4.96
N GLY A 176 9.39 3.63 -4.59
CA GLY A 176 10.63 3.85 -3.85
C GLY A 176 10.67 3.09 -2.52
N LEU A 177 9.57 3.12 -1.76
CA LEU A 177 9.45 2.41 -0.48
C LEU A 177 9.55 0.89 -0.65
N LEU A 178 8.81 0.31 -1.60
CA LEU A 178 8.77 -1.13 -1.81
C LEU A 178 10.04 -1.67 -2.46
N VAL A 179 10.66 -0.92 -3.37
CA VAL A 179 11.98 -1.25 -3.92
C VAL A 179 13.05 -1.22 -2.81
N ALA A 180 13.03 -0.19 -1.95
CA ALA A 180 13.96 -0.11 -0.82
C ALA A 180 13.78 -1.27 0.16
N ARG A 181 12.53 -1.68 0.44
CA ARG A 181 12.21 -2.89 1.22
C ARG A 181 12.81 -4.13 0.55
N THR A 182 12.53 -4.35 -0.74
CA THR A 182 13.04 -5.50 -1.49
C THR A 182 14.56 -5.55 -1.51
N ALA A 183 15.23 -4.40 -1.68
CA ALA A 183 16.68 -4.29 -1.61
C ALA A 183 17.23 -4.63 -0.21
N ARG A 184 16.57 -4.24 0.87
CA ARG A 184 16.99 -4.60 2.23
C ARG A 184 16.80 -6.09 2.51
N THR A 185 15.69 -6.67 2.10
CA THR A 185 15.36 -8.07 2.37
C THR A 185 16.21 -9.04 1.54
N PHE A 186 16.41 -8.77 0.25
CA PHE A 186 17.06 -9.70 -0.67
C PHE A 186 18.44 -9.25 -1.17
N GLY A 187 18.83 -7.98 -0.95
CA GLY A 187 20.06 -7.41 -1.50
C GLY A 187 21.36 -7.98 -0.91
N VAL A 188 21.37 -8.37 0.37
CA VAL A 188 22.54 -9.03 0.98
C VAL A 188 22.76 -10.42 0.36
N SER A 189 21.69 -11.18 0.16
CA SER A 189 21.74 -12.49 -0.49
C SER A 189 22.20 -12.38 -1.95
N PHE A 190 21.71 -11.36 -2.66
CA PHE A 190 22.14 -11.05 -4.02
C PHE A 190 23.65 -10.71 -4.11
N LYS A 191 24.14 -9.83 -3.22
CA LYS A 191 25.56 -9.45 -3.17
C LYS A 191 26.46 -10.66 -2.89
N ASN A 192 26.06 -11.52 -1.95
CA ASN A 192 26.81 -12.72 -1.61
C ASN A 192 26.84 -13.72 -2.78
N GLY A 193 25.72 -13.92 -3.47
CA GLY A 193 25.66 -14.79 -4.66
C GLY A 193 26.53 -14.28 -5.82
N ILE A 194 26.66 -12.96 -6.02
CA ILE A 194 27.59 -12.39 -6.99
C ILE A 194 29.05 -12.64 -6.57
N ALA A 195 29.38 -12.40 -5.29
CA ALA A 195 30.73 -12.60 -4.79
C ALA A 195 31.20 -14.06 -4.91
N GLU A 196 30.30 -15.02 -4.72
CA GLU A 196 30.59 -16.45 -4.88
C GLU A 196 30.80 -16.85 -6.35
N LYS A 197 30.00 -16.30 -7.28
CA LYS A 197 30.19 -16.47 -8.73
C LYS A 197 31.51 -15.88 -9.26
N ILE A 198 32.01 -14.80 -8.64
CA ILE A 198 33.30 -14.21 -9.02
C ILE A 198 34.48 -15.08 -8.55
N LYS A 199 34.35 -15.75 -7.39
CA LYS A 199 35.41 -16.64 -6.85
C LYS A 199 35.54 -17.98 -7.57
N THR A 200 34.52 -18.36 -8.33
CA THR A 200 34.46 -19.64 -9.06
C THR A 200 34.87 -19.53 -10.53
N ASN A 201 35.21 -18.32 -10.99
CA ASN A 201 35.85 -18.03 -12.28
C ASN A 201 37.29 -17.57 -12.08
#